data_AF-A0A174IPZ8-F1
#
_entry.id   AF-A0A174IPZ8-F1
#
_cell.length_a   1.000
_cell.length_b   1.000
_cell.length_c   1.000
_cell.angle_alpha   90.00
_cell.angle_beta   90.00
_cell.angle_gamma   90.00
#
_symmetry.space_group_name_H-M   'P 1'
#
loop_
_entity.id
_entity.type
_entity.pdbx_description
1 polymer ?
#
loop_
_entity_poly.entity_id
_entity_poly.type
_entity_poly.pdbx_seq_one_letter_code
_entity_poly.pdbx_strand_id
1 'polypeptide(L)' 'MVHGTNPDEVKQDLEGMQVMQVLGNNMAYFINCKNVASKMGIEMPQAPAFVFTNFIH' A
#
# COMPACT_ATOMS: atom_id res chain seq x y z
N MET A 1 8.10 -7.24 4.03
CA MET A 1 8.50 -8.43 3.26
C MET A 1 8.30 -9.62 4.17
N VAL A 2 7.94 -10.79 3.65
CA VAL A 2 7.85 -12.02 4.44
C VAL A 2 8.84 -13.04 3.88
N HIS A 3 9.39 -13.89 4.74
CA HIS A 3 10.36 -14.91 4.38
C HIS A 3 9.79 -16.32 4.59
N GLY A 4 10.01 -17.20 3.61
CA GLY A 4 9.61 -18.61 3.64
C GLY A 4 9.46 -19.16 2.23
N THR A 5 9.82 -20.43 2.02
CA THR A 5 9.69 -21.10 0.71
C THR A 5 8.31 -21.71 0.50
N ASN A 6 7.55 -21.85 1.59
CA ASN A 6 6.17 -22.34 1.61
C ASN A 6 5.34 -21.57 2.66
N PRO A 7 4.00 -21.67 2.64
CA PRO A 7 3.13 -20.91 3.54
C PRO A 7 3.34 -21.18 5.02
N ASP A 8 3.74 -22.39 5.39
CA ASP A 8 3.94 -22.76 6.80
C ASP A 8 5.25 -22.21 7.35
N GLU A 9 6.28 -22.05 6.52
CA GLU A 9 7.49 -21.28 6.84
C GLU A 9 7.20 -19.79 6.94
N VAL A 10 6.38 -19.23 6.03
CA VAL A 10 6.00 -17.81 6.06
C VAL A 10 5.30 -17.42 7.37
N LYS A 11 4.46 -18.30 7.93
CA LYS A 11 3.81 -18.07 9.22
C LYS A 11 4.79 -18.01 10.40
N GLN A 12 5.97 -18.61 10.26
CA GLN A 12 7.01 -18.61 11.29
C GLN A 12 7.82 -17.31 11.28
N ASP A 13 7.80 -16.56 10.17
CA ASP A 13 8.31 -15.19 10.11
C ASP A 13 7.37 -14.23 10.85
N LEU A 14 7.45 -14.23 12.18
CA LEU A 14 6.56 -13.44 13.04
C LEU A 14 6.68 -11.93 12.80
N GLU A 15 7.89 -11.44 12.51
CA GLU A 15 8.12 -10.04 12.16
C GLU A 15 7.43 -9.70 10.84
N GLY A 16 7.67 -10.50 9.79
CA GLY A 16 7.05 -10.31 8.48
C GLY A 16 5.51 -10.37 8.56
N MET A 17 4.96 -11.30 9.34
CA MET A 17 3.52 -11.42 9.58
C MET A 17 2.95 -10.19 10.29
N GLN A 18 3.65 -9.66 11.31
CA GLN A 18 3.24 -8.43 11.98
C GLN A 18 3.26 -7.23 11.02
N VAL A 19 4.28 -7.12 10.17
CA VAL A 19 4.37 -6.08 9.13
C VAL A 19 3.18 -6.16 8.17
N MET A 20 2.82 -7.37 7.72
CA MET A 20 1.67 -7.56 6.82
C MET A 20 0.34 -7.22 7.50
N GLN A 21 0.18 -7.55 8.78
CA GLN A 21 -1.01 -7.19 9.54
C GLN A 21 -1.16 -5.66 9.68
N VAL A 22 -0.06 -4.97 10.00
CA VAL A 22 -0.03 -3.50 10.10
C VAL A 22 -0.34 -2.87 8.74
N LEU A 23 0.28 -3.36 7.66
CA LEU A 23 0.01 -2.89 6.30
C LEU A 23 -1.47 -3.07 5.94
N GLY A 24 -2.05 -4.24 6.20
CA GLY A 24 -3.46 -4.52 5.95
C GLY A 24 -4.39 -3.56 6.70
N ASN A 25 -4.13 -3.32 7.98
CA ASN A 25 -4.91 -2.39 8.80
C ASN A 25 -4.82 -0.94 8.27
N ASN A 26 -3.62 -0.50 7.89
CA ASN A 26 -3.41 0.83 7.34
C ASN A 26 -4.12 1.01 6.00
N MET A 27 -4.08 -0.01 5.13
CA MET A 27 -4.81 0.02 3.85
C MET A 27 -6.33 0.05 4.07
N ALA A 28 -6.86 -0.75 5.00
CA ALA A 28 -8.29 -0.75 5.31
C ALA A 28 -8.75 0.63 5.81
N TYR A 29 -7.98 1.25 6.70
CA TYR A 29 -8.23 2.62 7.16
C TYR A 29 -8.21 3.62 5.99
N PHE A 30 -7.19 3.56 5.14
CA PHE A 30 -7.05 4.45 3.99
C PHE A 30 -8.22 4.32 2.99
N ILE A 31 -8.65 3.10 2.69
CA ILE A 31 -9.82 2.83 1.83
C ILE A 31 -11.08 3.46 2.45
N ASN A 32 -11.26 3.34 3.77
CA ASN A 32 -12.38 3.96 4.45
C ASN A 32 -12.33 5.49 4.38
N CYS A 33 -11.15 6.09 4.60
CA CYS A 33 -10.96 7.54 4.44
C CYS A 33 -11.31 8.00 3.02
N LYS A 34 -10.86 7.28 2.00
CA LYS A 34 -11.20 7.57 0.59
C LYS A 34 -12.71 7.51 0.38
N ASN A 35 -13.38 6.47 0.89
CA ASN A 35 -14.82 6.32 0.75
C ASN A 35 -15.60 7.47 1.41
N VAL A 36 -15.18 7.91 2.60
CA VAL A 36 -15.77 9.06 3.29
C VAL A 36 -15.51 10.35 2.51
N ALA A 37 -14.27 10.60 2.10
CA ALA A 37 -13.90 11.76 1.29
C ALA A 37 -14.73 11.86 0.01
N SER A 38 -14.86 10.76 -0.75
CA SER A 38 -15.68 10.72 -1.96
C SER A 38 -17.17 10.99 -1.68
N LYS A 39 -17.73 10.49 -0.58
CA LYS A 39 -19.12 10.81 -0.16
C LYS A 39 -19.31 12.28 0.22
N MET A 40 -18.26 12.94 0.69
CA MET A 40 -18.25 14.37 0.99
C MET A 40 -17.95 15.24 -0.24
N GLY A 41 -17.80 14.64 -1.43
CA GLY A 41 -17.47 15.36 -2.65
C GLY A 41 -16.00 15.78 -2.76
N ILE A 42 -15.13 15.23 -1.92
CA ILE A 42 -13.68 15.44 -2.02
C ILE A 42 -13.11 14.40 -2.99
N GLU A 43 -12.78 14.86 -4.19
CA GLU A 43 -12.19 14.02 -5.23
C GLU A 43 -10.69 13.75 -4.98
N MET A 44 -10.24 12.59 -5.44
CA MET A 44 -8.81 12.27 -5.41
C MET A 44 -8.08 13.16 -6.42
N PRO A 45 -6.95 13.80 -6.05
CA PRO A 45 -6.20 14.62 -6.99
C PRO A 45 -5.75 13.77 -8.19
N GLN A 46 -5.83 14.34 -9.39
CA GLN A 46 -5.32 13.68 -10.58
C GLN A 46 -3.79 13.58 -10.49
N ALA A 47 -3.25 12.39 -10.78
CA ALA A 47 -1.82 12.21 -10.88
C ALA A 47 -1.30 13.06 -12.05
N PRO A 48 -0.20 13.83 -11.87
CA PRO A 48 0.37 14.59 -12.96
C PRO A 48 0.86 13.65 -14.07
N ALA A 49 0.88 14.15 -15.30
CA ALA A 49 1.49 13.42 -16.40
C ALA A 49 2.96 13.10 -16.06
N PHE A 50 3.38 11.88 -16.38
CA PHE A 50 4.77 11.47 -16.17
C PHE A 50 5.70 12.32 -17.05
N VAL A 51 6.68 12.98 -16.43
CA VAL A 51 7.70 13.76 -17.15
C VAL A 51 9.00 12.96 -17.16
N PHE A 52 9.27 12.30 -18.29
CA PHE A 52 10.56 11.66 -18.51
C PHE A 52 11.62 12.71 -18.83
N THR A 53 12.74 12.69 -18.11
CA THR A 53 13.89 13.56 -18.40
C THR A 53 15.15 12.69 -18.51
N ASN A 54 15.80 12.73 -19.67
CA ASN A 54 17.12 12.12 -19.87
C ASN A 54 18.20 13.19 -19.69
N PHE A 55 19.15 12.95 -18.78
CA PHE A 55 20.27 13.85 -18.49
C PHE A 55 21.55 13.50 -19.26
N ILE A 56 21.50 12.46 -20.11
CA ILE A 56 22.62 11.99 -20.94
C ILE A 56 22.37 12.45 -22.38
N HIS A 57 23.36 13.15 -22.96
CA HIS A 57 23.38 13.65 -24.34
C HIS A 57 24.21 12.76 -25.25
#